data_AF-A0A941JGT3-F1
#
_entry.id   AF-A0A941JGT3-F1
#
_cell.length_a   1.000
_cell.length_b   1.000
_cell.length_c   1.000
_cell.angle_alpha   90.00
_cell.angle_beta   90.00
_cell.angle_gamma   90.00
#
_symmetry.space_group_name_H-M   'P 1'
#
loop_
_entity.id
_entity.type
_entity.pdbx_description
1 polymer ?
#
loop_
_entity_poly.entity_id
_entity_poly.type
_entity_poly.pdbx_seq_one_letter_code
_entity_poly.pdbx_strand_id
1 'polypeptide(L)'
;YLRRPYGYAGGATLVFYPHGSLAVARDYLGGETKLAVGAGSAGDLLDTITRRWASGHYVPVFVSEGTSKEKVAAIRRSHYLTNVYEEVLPALGDGLVVYGWSFDERDQHVLGAIAANQPKRMAVSVFTGQPAGDQQAFCHQVLKAAGRSLPATDVTFFDSQSPGCWNNP
;
A
#
# COMPACT_ATOMS: atom_id res chain seq x y z
N TYR A 1 -10.00 -17.18 3.90
CA TYR A 1 -9.02 -17.74 2.94
C TYR A 1 -7.70 -16.97 2.97
N LEU A 2 -7.69 -15.63 2.82
CA LEU A 2 -6.46 -14.83 2.74
C LEU A 2 -5.46 -15.02 3.90
N ARG A 3 -5.95 -15.23 5.13
CA ARG A 3 -5.09 -15.42 6.32
C ARG A 3 -4.54 -16.85 6.46
N ARG A 4 -4.79 -17.76 5.51
CA ARG A 4 -4.18 -19.10 5.52
C ARG A 4 -2.73 -18.99 5.03
N PRO A 5 -1.75 -19.51 5.78
CA PRO A 5 -0.36 -19.55 5.33
C PRO A 5 -0.20 -20.28 3.99
N TYR A 6 0.75 -19.84 3.17
CA TYR A 6 1.11 -20.53 1.95
C TYR A 6 2.19 -21.58 2.23
N GLY A 7 1.99 -22.83 1.78
CA GLY A 7 2.93 -23.92 1.98
C GLY A 7 3.17 -24.23 3.47
N TYR A 8 4.45 -24.30 3.87
CA TYR A 8 4.87 -24.64 5.24
C TYR A 8 5.04 -23.42 6.16
N ALA A 9 4.60 -22.23 5.73
CA ALA A 9 4.74 -21.02 6.55
C ALA A 9 3.88 -21.12 7.83
N GLY A 10 4.42 -20.66 8.96
CA GLY A 10 3.69 -20.62 10.24
C GLY A 10 2.63 -19.52 10.32
N GLY A 11 2.55 -18.63 9.31
CA GLY A 11 1.66 -17.48 9.28
C GLY A 11 1.52 -16.90 7.87
N ALA A 12 0.60 -15.95 7.71
CA ALA A 12 0.41 -15.19 6.48
C ALA A 12 0.47 -13.68 6.79
N THR A 13 1.38 -12.98 6.10
CA THR A 13 1.40 -11.51 6.09
C THR A 13 0.74 -11.05 4.80
N LEU A 14 -0.27 -10.19 4.93
CA LEU A 14 -0.99 -9.65 3.79
C LEU A 14 -0.42 -8.29 3.42
N VAL A 15 -0.25 -8.05 2.12
CA VAL A 15 0.25 -6.79 1.57
C VAL A 15 -0.74 -6.25 0.56
N PHE A 16 -1.10 -4.98 0.70
CA PHE A 16 -2.10 -4.32 -0.13
C PHE A 16 -1.59 -2.95 -0.59
N TYR A 17 -2.07 -2.52 -1.75
CA TYR A 17 -1.76 -1.23 -2.36
C TYR A 17 -3.07 -0.46 -2.56
N PRO A 18 -3.48 0.40 -1.61
CA PRO A 18 -4.77 1.13 -1.67
C PRO A 18 -4.93 2.01 -2.92
N HIS A 19 -3.81 2.47 -3.48
CA HIS A 19 -3.75 3.23 -4.72
C HIS A 19 -3.09 2.46 -5.86
N GLY A 20 -2.97 1.15 -5.72
CA GLY A 20 -2.38 0.29 -6.73
C GLY A 20 -0.86 0.33 -6.78
N SER A 21 -0.31 -0.34 -7.78
CA SER A 21 1.12 -0.53 -7.94
C SER A 21 1.42 -0.80 -9.40
N LEU A 22 2.62 -0.45 -9.85
CA LEU A 22 3.08 -0.81 -11.19
C LEU A 22 3.09 -2.33 -11.43
N ALA A 23 3.18 -3.11 -10.35
CA ALA A 23 3.09 -4.56 -10.39
C ALA A 23 1.65 -5.09 -10.49
N VAL A 24 0.62 -4.25 -10.35
CA VAL A 24 -0.78 -4.64 -10.60
C VAL A 24 -1.14 -4.17 -12.00
N ALA A 25 -1.56 -5.10 -12.86
CA ALA A 25 -1.85 -4.83 -14.25
C ALA A 25 -3.25 -5.30 -14.62
N ARG A 26 -3.90 -4.56 -15.51
CA ARG A 26 -5.20 -4.90 -16.10
C ARG A 26 -5.01 -5.21 -17.59
N ASP A 27 -5.64 -6.28 -18.06
CA ASP A 27 -5.71 -6.61 -19.49
C ASP A 27 -6.87 -5.88 -20.20
N TYR A 28 -6.98 -6.08 -21.51
CA TYR A 28 -8.04 -5.47 -22.33
C TYR A 28 -9.44 -6.06 -22.07
N LEU A 29 -9.54 -7.23 -21.45
CA LEU A 29 -10.80 -7.85 -21.03
C LEU A 29 -11.23 -7.36 -19.63
N GLY A 30 -10.40 -6.56 -18.96
CA GLY A 30 -10.66 -6.06 -17.61
C GLY A 30 -10.14 -6.98 -16.51
N GLY A 31 -9.46 -8.08 -16.84
CA GLY A 31 -8.83 -8.98 -15.89
C GLY A 31 -7.64 -8.30 -15.22
N GLU A 32 -7.60 -8.33 -13.89
CA GLU A 32 -6.52 -7.74 -13.09
C GLU A 32 -5.61 -8.83 -12.50
N THR A 33 -4.30 -8.64 -12.62
CA THR A 33 -3.29 -9.60 -12.17
C THR A 33 -2.10 -8.91 -11.55
N LYS A 34 -1.45 -9.59 -10.60
CA LYS A 34 -0.17 -9.15 -10.05
C LYS A 34 0.96 -9.73 -10.90
N LEU A 35 1.72 -8.86 -11.54
CA LEU A 35 2.97 -9.19 -12.21
C LEU A 35 3.99 -9.63 -11.17
N ALA A 36 4.62 -10.77 -11.42
CA ALA A 36 5.69 -11.32 -10.61
C ALA A 36 6.80 -11.82 -11.53
N VAL A 37 8.03 -11.83 -11.02
CA VAL A 37 9.16 -12.49 -11.68
C VAL A 37 9.02 -13.99 -11.45
N GLY A 38 8.99 -14.78 -12.52
CA GLY A 38 8.96 -16.24 -12.40
C GLY A 38 10.30 -16.77 -11.90
N ALA A 39 10.30 -17.89 -11.17
CA ALA A 39 11.53 -18.59 -10.81
C ALA A 39 12.33 -18.94 -12.09
N GLY A 40 13.56 -18.43 -12.20
CA GLY A 40 14.42 -18.64 -13.38
C GLY A 40 14.32 -17.57 -14.48
N SER A 41 13.56 -16.49 -14.28
CA SER A 41 13.59 -15.33 -15.20
C SER A 41 14.90 -14.56 -15.02
N ALA A 42 15.60 -14.26 -16.12
CA ALA A 42 16.87 -13.52 -16.08
C ALA A 42 16.72 -11.99 -15.86
N GLY A 43 15.49 -11.46 -15.81
CA GLY A 43 15.21 -10.04 -15.67
C GLY A 43 14.55 -9.71 -14.33
N ASP A 44 14.69 -8.45 -13.90
CA ASP A 44 14.07 -7.98 -12.67
C ASP A 44 12.56 -7.72 -12.83
N LEU A 45 11.92 -7.29 -11.74
CA LEU A 45 10.48 -7.00 -11.75
C LEU A 45 10.15 -5.80 -12.63
N LEU A 46 10.99 -4.76 -12.64
CA LEU A 46 10.75 -3.56 -13.41
C LEU A 46 10.84 -3.85 -14.91
N ASP A 47 11.85 -4.61 -15.34
CA ASP A 47 12.00 -5.13 -16.68
C ASP A 47 10.79 -5.97 -17.12
N THR A 48 10.25 -6.77 -16.21
CA THR A 48 9.05 -7.57 -16.49
C THR A 48 7.84 -6.67 -16.68
N ILE A 49 7.68 -5.65 -15.85
CA ILE A 49 6.61 -4.65 -15.95
C ILE A 49 6.70 -3.88 -17.27
N THR A 50 7.87 -3.34 -17.60
CA THR A 50 8.06 -2.53 -18.82
C THR A 50 7.83 -3.35 -20.09
N ARG A 51 8.31 -4.60 -20.15
CA ARG A 51 8.01 -5.52 -21.27
C ARG A 51 6.51 -5.79 -21.42
N ARG A 52 5.80 -6.03 -20.32
CA ARG A 52 4.35 -6.28 -20.34
C ARG A 52 3.59 -5.07 -20.84
N TRP A 53 3.97 -3.86 -20.43
CA TRP A 53 3.33 -2.64 -20.92
C TRP A 53 3.65 -2.36 -22.39
N ALA A 54 4.91 -2.55 -22.79
CA ALA A 54 5.34 -2.37 -24.18
C ALA A 54 4.60 -3.31 -25.17
N SER A 55 4.10 -4.45 -24.69
CA SER A 55 3.25 -5.34 -25.50
C SER A 55 1.88 -4.75 -25.88
N GLY A 56 1.42 -3.70 -25.18
CA GLY A 56 0.11 -3.09 -25.38
C GLY A 56 -1.07 -3.91 -24.82
N HIS A 57 -0.84 -5.13 -24.32
CA HIS A 57 -1.89 -5.99 -23.78
C HIS A 57 -2.25 -5.70 -22.32
N TYR A 58 -1.39 -4.99 -21.60
CA TYR A 58 -1.53 -4.71 -20.18
C TYR A 58 -1.27 -3.24 -19.87
N VAL A 59 -2.08 -2.69 -18.98
CA VAL A 59 -1.88 -1.35 -18.41
C VAL A 59 -1.76 -1.44 -16.90
N PRO A 60 -0.92 -0.62 -16.25
CA PRO A 60 -0.83 -0.62 -14.81
C PRO A 60 -2.08 -0.07 -14.15
N VAL A 61 -2.40 -0.62 -12.98
CA VAL A 61 -3.50 -0.17 -12.13
C VAL A 61 -2.90 0.61 -10.96
N PHE A 62 -2.99 1.93 -11.04
CA PHE A 62 -2.64 2.82 -9.94
C PHE A 62 -3.38 4.16 -10.02
N VAL A 63 -3.44 4.88 -8.89
CA VAL A 63 -4.06 6.19 -8.73
C VAL A 63 -3.06 7.13 -8.07
N SER A 64 -2.52 8.12 -8.79
CA SER A 64 -1.47 9.01 -8.26
C SER A 64 -1.97 10.41 -7.90
N GLU A 65 -2.81 11.00 -8.75
CA GLU A 65 -3.19 12.41 -8.67
C GLU A 65 -4.69 12.64 -8.42
N GLY A 66 -5.07 13.90 -8.28
CA GLY A 66 -6.44 14.33 -8.05
C GLY A 66 -6.78 14.53 -6.57
N THR A 67 -7.97 15.09 -6.37
CA THR A 67 -8.61 15.24 -5.07
C THR A 67 -9.01 13.89 -4.49
N SER A 68 -9.24 13.83 -3.17
CA SER A 68 -9.72 12.62 -2.51
C SER A 68 -10.97 12.02 -3.17
N LYS A 69 -11.90 12.86 -3.65
CA LYS A 69 -13.11 12.40 -4.37
C LYS A 69 -12.79 11.79 -5.73
N GLU A 70 -11.87 12.40 -6.50
CA GLU A 70 -11.44 11.87 -7.79
C GLU A 70 -10.67 10.56 -7.62
N LYS A 71 -9.83 10.45 -6.60
CA LYS A 71 -9.12 9.21 -6.26
C LYS A 71 -10.10 8.07 -5.93
N VAL A 72 -11.14 8.33 -5.13
CA VAL A 72 -12.20 7.33 -4.85
C VAL A 72 -12.95 6.93 -6.11
N ALA A 73 -13.26 7.89 -7.00
CA ALA A 73 -13.90 7.58 -8.28
C ALA A 73 -13.01 6.73 -9.19
N ALA A 74 -11.68 6.92 -9.15
CA ALA A 74 -10.72 6.09 -9.88
C ALA A 74 -10.57 4.69 -9.26
N ILE A 75 -10.52 4.58 -7.93
CA ILE A 75 -10.51 3.31 -7.17
C ILE A 75 -11.67 2.41 -7.63
N ARG A 76 -12.88 2.98 -7.74
CA ARG A 76 -14.10 2.26 -8.15
C ARG A 76 -14.08 1.70 -9.57
N ARG A 77 -13.08 2.03 -10.39
CA ARG A 77 -12.91 1.50 -11.76
C ARG A 77 -12.01 0.27 -11.81
N SER A 78 -11.44 -0.15 -10.68
CA SER A 78 -10.59 -1.33 -10.55
C SER A 78 -11.18 -2.28 -9.51
N HIS A 79 -11.28 -3.56 -9.86
CA HIS A 79 -11.79 -4.58 -8.95
C HIS A 79 -10.88 -4.75 -7.72
N TYR A 80 -9.57 -4.78 -7.95
CA TYR A 80 -8.55 -4.86 -6.93
C TYR A 80 -8.62 -3.65 -5.98
N LEU A 81 -8.60 -2.43 -6.53
CA LEU A 81 -8.62 -1.23 -5.68
C LEU A 81 -9.93 -1.11 -4.91
N THR A 82 -11.06 -1.42 -5.55
CA THR A 82 -12.38 -1.43 -4.88
C THR A 82 -12.38 -2.43 -3.74
N ASN A 83 -11.92 -3.66 -3.97
CA ASN A 83 -11.84 -4.68 -2.92
C ASN A 83 -10.89 -4.27 -1.78
N VAL A 84 -9.74 -3.67 -2.09
CA VAL A 84 -8.85 -3.15 -1.03
C VAL A 84 -9.56 -2.07 -0.22
N TYR A 85 -10.21 -1.12 -0.89
CA TYR A 85 -10.84 0.03 -0.26
C TYR A 85 -12.08 -0.33 0.57
N GLU A 86 -12.98 -1.17 0.04
CA GLU A 86 -14.29 -1.46 0.62
C GLU A 86 -14.27 -2.68 1.54
N GLU A 87 -13.39 -3.67 1.31
CA GLU A 87 -13.38 -4.93 2.08
C GLU A 87 -12.15 -5.07 2.98
N VAL A 88 -10.96 -4.68 2.48
CA VAL A 88 -9.71 -4.93 3.22
C VAL A 88 -9.43 -3.87 4.28
N LEU A 89 -9.43 -2.59 3.90
CA LEU A 89 -9.15 -1.49 4.83
C LEU A 89 -10.15 -1.46 6.02
N PRO A 90 -11.45 -1.72 5.82
CA PRO A 90 -12.41 -1.78 6.92
C PRO A 90 -12.34 -3.08 7.76
N ALA A 91 -11.52 -4.06 7.38
CA ALA A 91 -11.42 -5.36 8.06
C ALA A 91 -9.98 -5.70 8.47
N LEU A 92 -9.16 -4.68 8.73
CA LEU A 92 -7.79 -4.85 9.21
C LEU A 92 -7.76 -5.55 10.58
N GLY A 93 -6.61 -6.16 10.89
CA GLY A 93 -6.36 -6.75 12.21
C GLY A 93 -5.84 -5.73 13.23
N ASP A 94 -5.39 -6.24 14.37
CA ASP A 94 -4.86 -5.42 15.47
C ASP A 94 -3.59 -4.62 15.11
N GLY A 95 -2.86 -5.03 14.07
CA GLY A 95 -1.59 -4.42 13.65
C GLY A 95 -1.60 -4.04 12.18
N LEU A 96 -1.11 -2.83 11.91
CA LEU A 96 -0.89 -2.29 10.57
C LEU A 96 0.55 -1.78 10.43
N VAL A 97 1.21 -2.12 9.33
CA VAL A 97 2.51 -1.55 8.97
C VAL A 97 2.34 -0.77 7.68
N VAL A 98 2.80 0.48 7.67
CA VAL A 98 2.66 1.42 6.56
C VAL A 98 4.04 1.74 5.98
N TYR A 99 4.15 1.62 4.67
CA TYR A 99 5.34 1.99 3.90
C TYR A 99 5.01 3.06 2.87
N GLY A 100 5.87 4.06 2.75
CA GLY A 100 5.86 5.01 1.63
C GLY A 100 4.57 5.82 1.44
N TRP A 101 3.80 6.04 2.50
CA TRP A 101 2.58 6.85 2.45
C TRP A 101 2.82 8.23 3.05
N SER A 102 2.41 9.28 2.34
CA SER A 102 2.62 10.68 2.73
C SER A 102 1.68 11.17 3.84
N PHE A 103 0.55 10.49 4.09
CA PHE A 103 -0.52 10.97 4.97
C PHE A 103 -1.00 12.40 4.60
N ASP A 104 -1.07 12.70 3.31
CA ASP A 104 -1.59 13.98 2.83
C ASP A 104 -3.14 14.03 2.90
N GLU A 105 -3.70 15.23 2.77
CA GLU A 105 -5.15 15.41 2.81
C GLU A 105 -5.88 14.80 1.60
N ARG A 106 -5.17 14.59 0.48
CA ARG A 106 -5.75 13.97 -0.73
C ARG A 106 -6.02 12.48 -0.51
N ASP A 107 -5.28 11.86 0.39
CA ASP A 107 -5.39 10.45 0.74
C ASP A 107 -6.21 10.19 2.01
N GLN A 108 -6.87 11.21 2.56
CA GLN A 108 -7.69 11.09 3.76
C GLN A 108 -8.77 10.01 3.65
N HIS A 109 -9.26 9.71 2.45
CA HIS A 109 -10.23 8.63 2.22
C HIS A 109 -9.70 7.25 2.67
N VAL A 110 -8.39 7.00 2.59
CA VAL A 110 -7.76 5.75 3.04
C VAL A 110 -7.81 5.67 4.57
N LEU A 111 -7.46 6.75 5.27
CA LEU A 111 -7.62 6.81 6.74
C LEU A 111 -9.08 6.63 7.15
N GLY A 112 -10.01 7.24 6.41
CA GLY A 112 -11.44 7.08 6.64
C GLY A 112 -11.91 5.63 6.50
N ALA A 113 -11.41 4.89 5.50
CA ALA A 113 -11.72 3.48 5.33
C ALA A 113 -11.10 2.60 6.45
N ILE A 114 -9.86 2.90 6.87
CA ILE A 114 -9.19 2.21 7.99
C ILE A 114 -9.96 2.44 9.30
N ALA A 115 -10.51 3.63 9.51
CA ALA A 115 -11.22 4.00 10.73
C ALA A 115 -12.48 3.16 11.00
N ALA A 116 -13.05 2.52 9.97
CA ALA A 116 -14.20 1.62 10.13
C ALA A 116 -13.91 0.42 11.05
N ASN A 117 -12.67 -0.09 11.02
CA ASN A 117 -12.19 -1.05 12.01
C ASN A 117 -10.73 -0.72 12.36
N GLN A 118 -10.61 0.24 13.24
CA GLN A 118 -9.34 0.85 13.61
C GLN A 118 -8.34 -0.18 14.19
N PRO A 119 -7.10 -0.26 13.66
CA PRO A 119 -6.07 -1.11 14.22
C PRO A 119 -5.60 -0.56 15.59
N LYS A 120 -5.27 -1.45 16.53
CA LYS A 120 -4.73 -1.03 17.84
C LYS A 120 -3.34 -0.41 17.72
N ARG A 121 -2.53 -0.92 16.79
CA ARG A 121 -1.14 -0.48 16.58
C ARG A 121 -0.86 -0.23 15.12
N MET A 122 -0.18 0.87 14.83
CA MET A 122 0.29 1.23 13.50
C MET A 122 1.77 1.56 13.54
N ALA A 123 2.58 0.84 12.77
CA ALA A 123 3.99 1.16 12.56
C ALA A 123 4.16 1.87 11.21
N VAL A 124 4.79 3.04 11.18
CA VAL A 124 4.98 3.85 9.97
C VAL A 124 6.47 3.99 9.66
N SER A 125 6.86 3.64 8.43
CA SER A 125 8.24 3.75 7.97
C SER A 125 8.63 5.22 7.77
N VAL A 126 9.82 5.61 8.22
CA VAL A 126 10.44 6.92 7.98
C VAL A 126 11.76 6.73 7.24
N PHE A 127 11.99 7.52 6.19
CA PHE A 127 13.29 7.52 5.52
C PHE A 127 14.27 8.43 6.28
N THR A 128 15.32 7.86 6.87
CA THR A 128 16.28 8.61 7.71
C THR A 128 17.46 9.18 6.92
N GLY A 129 17.59 8.82 5.63
CA GLY A 129 18.55 9.42 4.71
C GLY A 129 18.27 10.88 4.30
N GLN A 130 17.23 11.50 4.86
CA GLN A 130 16.86 12.90 4.66
C GLN A 130 17.16 13.76 5.92
N PRO A 131 17.20 15.10 5.82
CA PRO A 131 17.43 15.98 6.97
C PRO A 131 16.50 15.70 8.17
N ALA A 132 17.02 15.82 9.38
CA ALA A 132 16.25 15.53 10.61
C ALA A 132 14.98 16.39 10.75
N GLY A 133 14.99 17.62 10.25
CA GLY A 133 13.81 18.48 10.20
C GLY A 133 12.68 17.90 9.35
N ASP A 134 13.01 17.31 8.19
CA ASP A 134 12.03 16.70 7.30
C ASP A 134 11.45 15.40 7.90
N GLN A 135 12.30 14.63 8.59
CA GLN A 135 11.85 13.46 9.35
C GLN A 135 10.85 13.86 10.45
N GLN A 136 11.17 14.89 11.24
CA GLN A 136 10.29 15.36 12.31
C GLN A 136 8.98 15.94 11.75
N ALA A 137 9.04 16.71 10.67
CA ALA A 137 7.86 17.25 10.00
C ALA A 137 6.92 16.14 9.52
N PHE A 138 7.48 15.08 8.91
CA PHE A 138 6.72 13.91 8.50
C PHE A 138 6.08 13.20 9.69
N CYS A 139 6.82 12.92 10.76
CA CYS A 139 6.27 12.28 11.96
C CYS A 139 5.13 13.10 12.58
N HIS A 140 5.27 14.43 12.67
CA HIS A 140 4.20 15.31 13.14
C HIS A 140 2.97 15.27 12.24
N GLN A 141 3.15 15.25 10.92
CA GLN A 141 2.05 15.12 9.97
C GLN A 141 1.28 13.81 10.16
N VAL A 142 2.00 12.69 10.27
CA VAL A 142 1.43 11.36 10.53
C VAL A 142 0.64 11.36 11.84
N LEU A 143 1.23 11.82 12.94
CA LEU A 143 0.56 11.88 14.24
C LEU A 143 -0.69 12.75 14.21
N LYS A 144 -0.64 13.89 13.51
CA LYS A 144 -1.81 14.77 13.34
C LYS A 144 -2.93 14.11 12.54
N ALA A 145 -2.60 13.45 11.43
CA ALA A 145 -3.58 12.80 10.56
C ALA A 145 -4.19 11.55 11.24
N ALA A 146 -3.35 10.72 11.85
CA ALA A 146 -3.75 9.54 12.60
C ALA A 146 -4.54 9.93 13.86
N GLY A 147 -4.10 10.91 14.66
CA GLY A 147 -4.82 11.35 15.85
C GLY A 147 -6.23 11.89 15.56
N ARG A 148 -6.47 12.42 14.36
CA ARG A 148 -7.79 12.88 13.92
C ARG A 148 -8.71 11.73 13.47
N SER A 149 -8.16 10.75 12.75
CA SER A 149 -8.96 9.71 12.08
C SER A 149 -8.98 8.38 12.82
N LEU A 150 -7.94 8.14 13.62
CA LEU A 150 -7.60 6.91 14.32
C LEU A 150 -7.17 7.24 15.77
N PRO A 151 -8.08 7.75 16.62
CA PRO A 151 -7.73 8.21 17.97
C PRO A 151 -7.30 7.09 18.95
N ALA A 152 -7.81 5.86 18.78
CA ALA A 152 -7.43 4.69 19.58
C ALA A 152 -6.19 3.88 19.07
N THR A 153 -5.45 4.38 18.07
CA THR A 153 -4.32 3.65 17.47
C THR A 153 -3.04 4.18 18.08
N ASP A 154 -2.23 3.27 18.62
CA ASP A 154 -0.86 3.58 19.01
C ASP A 154 0.04 3.60 17.76
N VAL A 155 0.64 4.77 17.49
CA VAL A 155 1.46 5.01 16.30
C VAL A 155 2.93 5.00 16.69
N THR A 156 3.70 4.08 16.09
CA THR A 156 5.15 4.01 16.25
C THR A 156 5.84 4.25 14.92
N PHE A 157 7.04 4.82 14.95
CA PHE A 157 7.86 5.06 13.77
C PHE A 157 9.06 4.11 13.74
N PHE A 158 9.48 3.71 12.56
CA PHE A 158 10.69 2.93 12.36
C PHE A 158 11.46 3.41 11.14
N ASP A 159 12.77 3.23 11.16
CA ASP A 159 13.62 3.57 10.02
C ASP A 159 13.41 2.56 8.89
N SER A 160 12.98 3.06 7.72
CA SER A 160 12.82 2.28 6.49
C SER A 160 14.10 1.59 5.99
N GLN A 161 15.26 2.02 6.48
CA GLN A 161 16.57 1.44 6.18
C GLN A 161 16.97 0.32 7.15
N SER A 162 16.18 0.08 8.21
CA SER A 162 16.45 -0.97 9.20
C SER A 162 16.50 -2.36 8.54
N PRO A 163 17.35 -3.28 9.03
CA PRO A 163 17.35 -4.67 8.56
C PRO A 163 15.97 -5.31 8.64
N GLY A 164 15.57 -6.06 7.61
CA GLY A 164 14.26 -6.72 7.52
C GLY A 164 13.11 -5.81 7.07
N CYS A 165 13.37 -4.52 6.80
CA CYS A 165 12.40 -3.67 6.11
C CYS A 165 12.35 -3.99 4.61
N TRP A 166 11.28 -3.56 3.93
CA TRP A 166 11.03 -3.86 2.51
C TRP A 166 12.24 -3.61 1.58
N ASN A 167 13.01 -2.55 1.84
CA ASN A 167 14.17 -2.17 1.02
C ASN A 167 15.50 -2.79 1.50
N ASN A 168 15.48 -3.59 2.57
CA ASN A 168 16.65 -4.21 3.18
C ASN A 168 16.31 -5.65 3.64
N PRO A 169 15.94 -6.55 2.68
CA PRO A 169 15.51 -7.92 2.97
C PRO A 169 16.64 -8.82 3.49
#